data_AF-A0A0G1T1W1-F1
#
_entry.id   AF-A0A0G1T1W1-F1
#
_cell.length_a   1.000
_cell.length_b   1.000
_cell.length_c   1.000
_cell.angle_alpha   90.00
_cell.angle_beta   90.00
_cell.angle_gamma   90.00
#
_symmetry.space_group_name_H-M   'P 1'
#
loop_
_entity.id
_entity.type
_entity.pdbx_description
1 polymer ?
#
loop_
_entity_poly.entity_id
_entity_poly.type
_entity_poly.pdbx_seq_one_letter_code
_entity_poly.pdbx_strand_id
1 'polypeptide(L)'
;MLISLLFQNPMLFLMLAGTLIVSISVHEFAHAYIANKLGDPTPKAMGRVTLNPKAHLDPMGTLLLLVAGFGWGKPVMFDPTYLKNPKRDAAITSIAVSAGSLLQPGVGNF
;
A
#
# COMPACT_ATOMS: atom_id res chain seq x y z
N MET A 1 17.05 7.85 16.59
CA MET A 1 15.67 8.00 16.06
C MET A 1 15.80 8.47 14.62
N LEU A 2 14.83 8.23 13.71
CA LEU A 2 15.00 8.66 12.31
C LEU A 2 15.31 10.16 12.22
N ILE A 3 14.68 10.98 13.07
CA ILE A 3 14.93 12.42 13.19
C ILE A 3 16.36 12.81 13.57
N SER A 4 17.15 11.94 14.24
CA SER A 4 18.55 12.28 14.55
C SER A 4 19.42 12.26 13.28
N LEU A 5 19.03 11.49 12.27
CA LEU A 5 19.71 11.49 10.97
C LEU A 5 19.58 12.83 10.26
N LEU A 6 18.50 13.60 10.50
CA LEU A 6 18.34 14.93 9.92
C LEU A 6 19.51 15.86 10.28
N PHE A 7 20.01 15.77 11.52
CA PHE A 7 21.09 16.62 12.02
C PHE A 7 22.49 16.02 11.80
N GLN A 8 22.59 14.70 11.76
CA GLN A 8 23.88 14.00 11.58
C GLN A 8 24.25 13.77 10.12
N ASN A 9 23.27 13.40 9.30
CA ASN A 9 23.43 13.07 7.88
C ASN A 9 22.11 13.40 7.13
N PRO A 10 21.86 14.68 6.82
CA PRO A 10 20.60 15.12 6.22
C PRO A 10 20.31 14.44 4.88
N MET A 11 21.35 14.09 4.11
CA MET A 11 21.19 13.36 2.86
C MET A 11 20.58 11.97 3.10
N LEU A 12 21.12 11.21 4.04
CA LEU A 12 20.60 9.88 4.40
C LEU A 12 19.15 9.97 4.91
N PHE A 13 18.84 10.99 5.73
CA PHE A 13 17.48 11.22 6.19
C PHE A 13 16.50 11.44 5.04
N LEU A 14 16.84 12.32 4.08
CA LEU A 14 15.98 12.60 2.92
C LEU A 14 15.80 11.36 2.03
N MET A 15 16.86 10.59 1.80
CA MET A 15 16.79 9.34 1.03
C MET A 15 15.89 8.30 1.69
N LEU A 16 16.02 8.11 3.01
CA LEU A 16 15.17 7.19 3.76
C LEU A 16 13.72 7.66 3.80
N ALA A 17 13.47 8.94 4.09
CA ALA A 17 12.13 9.50 4.09
C ALA A 17 11.45 9.33 2.71
N GLY A 18 12.16 9.64 1.62
CA GLY A 18 11.67 9.45 0.26
C GLY A 18 11.38 7.97 -0.05
N THR A 19 12.28 7.07 0.33
CA THR A 19 12.12 5.62 0.12
C THR A 19 10.91 5.08 0.88
N LEU A 20 10.70 5.50 2.14
CA LEU A 20 9.56 5.10 2.95
C LEU A 20 8.24 5.60 2.35
N ILE A 21 8.20 6.86 1.92
CA ILE A 21 7.03 7.44 1.24
C ILE A 21 6.66 6.64 0.00
N VAL A 22 7.64 6.34 -0.86
CA VAL A 22 7.41 5.55 -2.08
C VAL A 22 7.00 4.13 -1.73
N SER A 23 7.67 3.49 -0.78
CA SER A 23 7.40 2.11 -0.35
C SER A 23 5.96 1.96 0.15
N ILE A 24 5.50 2.83 1.05
CA ILE A 24 4.12 2.82 1.57
C ILE A 24 3.11 3.09 0.45
N SER A 25 3.41 4.03 -0.45
CA SER A 25 2.53 4.37 -1.56
C SER A 25 2.34 3.19 -2.51
N VAL A 26 3.42 2.49 -2.84
CA VAL A 26 3.38 1.29 -3.71
C VAL A 26 2.70 0.12 -2.99
N HIS A 27 2.94 -0.05 -1.68
CA HIS A 27 2.31 -1.08 -0.84
C HIS A 27 0.78 -0.95 -0.86
N GLU A 28 0.25 0.22 -0.50
CA GLU A 28 -1.19 0.48 -0.47
C GLU A 28 -1.81 0.49 -1.88
N PHE A 29 -1.09 1.01 -2.88
CA PHE A 29 -1.50 0.91 -4.27
C PHE A 29 -1.67 -0.54 -4.72
N ALA A 30 -0.77 -1.45 -4.35
CA ALA A 30 -0.87 -2.85 -4.72
C ALA A 30 -2.13 -3.51 -4.14
N HIS A 31 -2.45 -3.23 -2.87
CA HIS A 31 -3.71 -3.65 -2.26
C HIS A 31 -4.93 -3.13 -3.05
N ALA A 32 -4.97 -1.83 -3.35
CA ALA A 32 -6.06 -1.21 -4.11
C ALA A 32 -6.19 -1.78 -5.52
N TYR A 33 -5.06 -1.98 -6.21
CA TYR A 33 -5.02 -2.48 -7.58
C TYR A 33 -5.50 -3.93 -7.66
N ILE A 34 -5.03 -4.80 -6.76
CA ILE A 34 -5.44 -6.20 -6.73
C ILE A 34 -6.92 -6.34 -6.38
N ALA A 35 -7.41 -5.65 -5.36
CA ALA A 35 -8.85 -5.66 -5.01
C ALA A 35 -9.72 -5.21 -6.20
N ASN A 36 -9.34 -4.10 -6.87
CA ASN A 36 -10.03 -3.62 -8.07
C ASN A 36 -9.96 -4.63 -9.22
N LYS A 37 -8.84 -5.34 -9.39
CA LYS A 37 -8.69 -6.38 -10.43
C LYS A 37 -9.51 -7.63 -10.13
N LEU A 38 -9.71 -7.97 -8.85
CA LEU A 38 -10.49 -9.12 -8.39
C LEU A 38 -12.01 -8.85 -8.40
N GLY A 39 -12.42 -7.60 -8.67
CA GLY A 39 -13.81 -7.24 -8.93
C GLY A 39 -14.39 -6.20 -7.97
N ASP A 40 -13.66 -5.78 -6.94
CA ASP A 40 -14.15 -4.78 -5.98
C ASP A 40 -13.93 -3.34 -6.48
N PRO A 41 -14.99 -2.59 -6.83
CA PRO A 41 -14.85 -1.21 -7.31
C PRO A 41 -14.49 -0.21 -6.20
N THR A 42 -14.56 -0.60 -4.91
CA THR A 42 -14.43 0.30 -3.75
C THR A 42 -13.10 1.07 -3.73
N PRO A 43 -11.91 0.45 -3.90
CA PRO A 43 -10.64 1.17 -3.90
C PRO A 43 -10.54 2.20 -5.03
N LYS A 44 -11.12 1.89 -6.20
CA LYS A 44 -11.13 2.80 -7.34
C LYS A 44 -12.07 3.99 -7.11
N ALA A 45 -13.26 3.75 -6.56
CA ALA A 45 -14.21 4.80 -6.20
C ALA A 45 -13.64 5.76 -5.13
N MET A 46 -12.82 5.26 -4.21
CA MET A 46 -12.10 6.07 -3.22
C MET A 46 -10.85 6.77 -3.78
N GLY A 47 -10.55 6.62 -5.08
CA GLY A 47 -9.36 7.21 -5.70
C GLY A 47 -8.04 6.61 -5.22
N ARG A 48 -8.05 5.36 -4.72
CA ARG A 48 -6.85 4.67 -4.19
C ARG A 48 -6.07 3.89 -5.24
N VAL A 49 -6.64 3.64 -6.43
CA VAL A 49 -5.92 3.02 -7.55
C VAL A 49 -5.07 4.09 -8.27
N THR A 50 -4.06 4.59 -7.57
CA THR A 50 -3.12 5.62 -8.04
C THR A 50 -1.77 5.45 -7.35
N LEU A 51 -0.67 5.90 -7.96
CA LEU A 51 0.64 5.94 -7.32
C LEU A 51 0.89 7.26 -6.56
N ASN A 52 -0.10 8.16 -6.51
CA ASN A 52 0.02 9.42 -5.79
C ASN A 52 0.16 9.17 -4.28
N PRO A 53 1.30 9.53 -3.65
CA PRO A 53 1.52 9.28 -2.22
C PRO A 53 0.48 9.92 -1.30
N LYS A 54 -0.11 11.05 -1.71
CA LYS A 54 -1.16 11.72 -0.93
C LYS A 54 -2.41 10.86 -0.75
N ALA A 55 -2.65 9.89 -1.63
CA ALA A 55 -3.77 8.96 -1.51
C ALA A 55 -3.52 7.85 -0.47
N HIS A 56 -2.26 7.62 -0.09
CA HIS A 56 -1.80 6.45 0.67
C HIS A 56 -1.11 6.78 1.97
N LEU A 57 -0.66 8.02 2.16
CA LEU A 57 -0.03 8.46 3.39
C LEU A 57 -1.06 9.03 4.35
N ASP A 58 -0.98 8.59 5.60
CA ASP A 58 -1.66 9.25 6.71
C ASP A 58 -0.75 10.35 7.28
N PRO A 59 -1.18 11.61 7.40
CA PRO A 59 -0.33 12.69 7.91
C PRO A 59 0.24 12.44 9.31
N MET A 60 -0.56 11.84 10.20
CA MET A 60 -0.14 11.53 11.58
C MET A 60 0.81 10.33 11.59
N GLY A 61 0.45 9.25 10.89
CA GLY A 61 1.29 8.06 10.77
C GLY A 61 2.64 8.37 10.12
N THR A 62 2.66 9.21 9.08
CA THR A 62 3.89 9.64 8.41
C THR A 62 4.75 10.52 9.31
N LEU A 63 4.14 11.41 10.09
CA LEU A 63 4.87 12.23 11.07
C LEU A 63 5.53 11.36 12.15
N LEU A 64 4.78 10.42 12.73
CA LEU A 64 5.30 9.47 13.72
C LEU A 64 6.42 8.62 13.13
N LEU A 65 6.32 8.19 11.86
CA LEU A 65 7.36 7.42 11.20
C LEU A 65 8.69 8.19 11.14
N LEU A 66 8.64 9.49 10.85
CA LEU A 66 9.83 10.34 10.74
C LEU A 66 10.40 10.74 12.11
N VAL A 67 9.55 10.95 13.11
CA VAL A 67 9.99 11.42 14.43
C VAL A 67 10.34 10.25 15.34
N ALA A 68 9.41 9.32 15.50
CA ALA A 68 9.49 8.20 16.44
C ALA A 68 10.08 6.93 15.83
N GLY A 69 10.11 6.80 14.50
CA GLY A 69 10.60 5.62 13.80
C GLY A 69 9.55 4.51 13.63
N PHE A 70 8.29 4.76 14.01
CA PHE A 70 7.15 3.88 13.77
C PHE A 70 5.97 4.70 13.24
N GLY A 71 5.16 4.12 12.37
CA GLY A 71 4.02 4.80 11.77
C GLY A 71 3.23 3.89 10.85
N TRP A 72 2.20 4.43 10.21
CA TRP A 72 1.32 3.69 9.31
C TRP A 72 0.93 4.53 8.09
N GLY A 73 0.58 3.84 6.99
CA GLY A 73 -0.08 4.44 5.84
C GLY A 73 -1.58 4.59 6.08
N LYS A 74 -2.26 5.26 5.15
CA LYS A 74 -3.71 5.35 5.11
C LYS A 74 -4.27 4.08 4.49
N PRO A 75 -4.87 3.15 5.27
CA PRO A 75 -5.25 1.83 4.77
C PRO A 75 -6.26 1.92 3.63
N VAL A 76 -6.17 0.96 2.71
CA VAL A 76 -7.15 0.75 1.64
C VAL A 76 -8.28 -0.14 2.15
N MET A 77 -9.52 0.35 2.03
CA MET A 77 -10.71 -0.45 2.28
C MET A 77 -11.08 -1.23 1.02
N PHE A 78 -11.48 -2.49 1.20
CA PHE A 78 -12.05 -3.32 0.15
C PHE A 78 -13.27 -4.05 0.71
N ASP A 79 -14.21 -4.39 -0.16
CA ASP A 79 -15.43 -5.12 0.19
C ASP A 79 -15.35 -6.55 -0.38
N PRO A 80 -15.21 -7.57 0.49
CA PRO A 80 -15.12 -8.96 0.07
C PRO A 80 -16.33 -9.49 -0.68
N THR A 81 -17.49 -8.84 -0.59
CA THR A 81 -18.75 -9.31 -1.23
C THR A 81 -18.71 -9.16 -2.75
N TYR A 82 -17.87 -8.26 -3.28
CA TYR A 82 -17.64 -8.12 -4.72
C TYR A 82 -16.63 -9.14 -5.29
N LEU A 83 -15.91 -9.86 -4.42
CA LEU A 83 -14.88 -10.81 -4.84
C LEU A 83 -15.51 -12.12 -5.28
N LYS A 84 -15.00 -12.69 -6.39
CA LYS A 84 -15.50 -13.97 -6.93
C LYS A 84 -15.30 -15.13 -5.96
N ASN A 85 -14.19 -15.15 -5.23
CA ASN A 85 -13.88 -16.14 -4.20
C ASN A 85 -13.44 -15.45 -2.90
N PRO A 86 -14.36 -14.98 -2.04
CA PRO A 86 -14.06 -14.04 -0.95
C PRO A 86 -12.90 -14.45 -0.03
N LYS A 87 -12.81 -15.72 0.36
CA LYS A 87 -11.72 -16.21 1.23
C LYS A 87 -10.35 -16.18 0.53
N ARG A 88 -10.30 -16.64 -0.71
CA ARG A 88 -9.06 -16.70 -1.52
C ARG A 88 -8.63 -15.30 -1.91
N ASP A 89 -9.55 -14.52 -2.42
CA ASP A 89 -9.29 -13.21 -3.02
C ASP A 89 -8.98 -12.17 -1.95
N ALA A 90 -9.56 -12.29 -0.75
CA ALA A 90 -9.14 -11.50 0.41
C ALA A 90 -7.72 -11.85 0.86
N ALA A 91 -7.35 -13.14 0.87
CA ALA A 91 -5.98 -13.57 1.18
C ALA A 91 -4.97 -13.08 0.13
N ILE A 92 -5.35 -13.10 -1.15
CA ILE A 92 -4.53 -12.54 -2.24
C ILE A 92 -4.37 -11.03 -2.08
N THR A 93 -5.46 -10.34 -1.77
CA THR A 93 -5.44 -8.90 -1.54
C THR A 93 -4.57 -8.57 -0.33
N SER A 94 -4.62 -9.32 0.77
CA SER A 94 -3.76 -9.08 1.94
C SER A 94 -2.29 -9.43 1.72
N ILE A 95 -1.99 -10.36 0.80
CA ILE A 95 -0.62 -10.78 0.43
C ILE A 95 -0.06 -9.96 -0.75
N ALA A 96 -0.84 -9.05 -1.34
CA ALA A 96 -0.52 -8.31 -2.56
C ALA A 96 0.90 -7.74 -2.64
N VAL A 97 1.49 -7.41 -1.48
CA VAL A 97 2.83 -6.81 -1.39
C VAL A 97 3.95 -7.85 -1.17
N SER A 98 3.63 -9.01 -0.61
CA SER A 98 4.61 -10.10 -0.38
C SER A 98 4.77 -11.02 -1.59
N ALA A 99 3.85 -10.96 -2.57
CA ALA A 99 3.87 -11.83 -3.75
C ALA A 99 3.89 -11.02 -5.06
N GLY A 100 5.03 -10.37 -5.35
CA GLY A 100 5.34 -9.88 -6.69
C GLY A 100 5.46 -10.98 -7.77
N SER A 101 5.32 -12.27 -7.42
CA SER A 101 5.69 -13.37 -8.33
C SER A 101 4.82 -14.65 -8.29
N LEU A 102 3.59 -14.68 -7.74
CA LEU A 102 2.90 -15.98 -7.57
C LEU A 102 1.40 -16.07 -7.92
N LEU A 103 0.79 -15.12 -8.64
CA LEU A 103 -0.64 -15.18 -8.92
C LEU A 103 -1.01 -14.82 -10.37
N GLN A 104 -0.47 -15.61 -11.29
CA GLN A 104 -1.33 -16.13 -12.37
C GLN A 104 -1.71 -17.56 -12.01
N PRO A 105 -2.91 -17.84 -11.47
CA PRO A 105 -3.57 -19.05 -11.88
C PRO A 105 -4.00 -18.84 -13.34
N GLY A 106 -3.34 -19.53 -14.26
CA GLY A 106 -3.93 -19.76 -15.56
C GLY A 106 -5.30 -20.43 -15.41
N VAL A 107 -6.11 -20.30 -16.47
CA VAL A 107 -7.42 -20.93 -16.71
C VAL A 107 -8.61 -20.22 -16.01
N GLY A 108 -9.66 -19.78 -16.70
CA GLY A 108 -10.06 -20.06 -18.08
C GLY A 108 -11.12 -19.12 -18.63
N ASN A 109 -11.35 -19.32 -19.92
CA ASN A 109 -12.38 -18.72 -20.77
C ASN A 109 -13.73 -18.59 -20.05
N PHE A 110 -14.29 -17.38 -20.04
CA PHE A 110 -15.66 -17.03 -20.46
C PHE A 110 -15.71 -15.51 -20.66
#